data_AF-A0A2D4MLW9-F1
#
_entry.id   AF-A0A2D4MLW9-F1
#
_cell.length_a   1.000
_cell.length_b   1.000
_cell.length_c   1.000
_cell.angle_alpha   90.00
_cell.angle_beta   90.00
_cell.angle_gamma   90.00
#
_symmetry.space_group_name_H-M   'P 1'
#
loop_
_entity.id
_entity.type
_entity.pdbx_description
1 polymer ?
#
loop_
_entity_poly.entity_id
_entity_poly.type
_entity_poly.pdbx_seq_one_letter_code
_entity_poly.pdbx_strand_id
1 'polypeptide(L)'
;SPQAVWNRIIEPVAMMRKEADMLRLFPEYLKGEELFGLTVHAVLRIAESLPGVESCQNYLFRYGRHPLMELPLMINPTGCARSEPKILTHYKRPHTLNSTSMSKAYQSTFTGETNTPYSKQFVHSKSSQYRRLKTEWKNNVYLARSRIQGLGLYAAKDLEKHTMVIEYIGTIIRNEVANRREKIYEEQVMGRIRTLYWNIVVLRK
;
A
#
# COMPACT_ATOMS: atom_id res chain seq x y z
N SER A 1 -32.07 -13.83 -17.63
CA SER A 1 -32.10 -12.45 -17.09
C SER A 1 -31.48 -12.44 -15.70
N PRO A 2 -30.98 -11.29 -15.20
CA PRO A 2 -30.49 -11.14 -13.82
C PRO A 2 -31.48 -11.66 -12.77
N GLN A 3 -32.77 -11.39 -12.97
CA GLN A 3 -33.86 -11.88 -12.12
C GLN A 3 -33.90 -13.41 -12.02
N ALA A 4 -33.78 -14.12 -13.16
CA ALA A 4 -33.89 -15.58 -13.18
C ALA A 4 -32.79 -16.28 -12.38
N VAL A 5 -31.58 -15.68 -12.30
CA VAL A 5 -30.48 -16.22 -11.50
C VAL A 5 -30.79 -16.08 -10.00
N TRP A 6 -31.29 -14.91 -9.59
CA TRP A 6 -31.62 -14.64 -8.19
C TRP A 6 -32.87 -15.37 -7.71
N ASN A 7 -33.87 -15.58 -8.57
CA ASN A 7 -35.06 -16.35 -8.20
C ASN A 7 -34.71 -17.76 -7.70
N ARG A 8 -33.72 -18.41 -8.29
CA ARG A 8 -33.22 -19.73 -7.83
C ARG A 8 -32.70 -19.73 -6.39
N ILE A 9 -32.31 -18.57 -5.86
CA ILE A 9 -31.79 -18.42 -4.50
C ILE A 9 -32.90 -17.86 -3.59
N ILE A 10 -33.63 -16.85 -4.05
CA ILE A 10 -34.63 -16.15 -3.25
C ILE A 10 -35.84 -17.05 -2.96
N GLU A 11 -36.31 -17.83 -3.92
CA GLU A 11 -37.47 -18.70 -3.72
C GLU A 11 -37.20 -19.74 -2.62
N PRO A 12 -36.08 -20.52 -2.63
CA PRO A 12 -35.75 -21.40 -1.51
C PRO A 12 -35.57 -20.65 -0.18
N VAL A 13 -34.91 -19.48 -0.18
CA VAL A 13 -34.69 -18.72 1.06
C VAL A 13 -36.00 -18.20 1.63
N ALA A 14 -36.94 -17.78 0.80
CA ALA A 14 -38.28 -17.37 1.24
C ALA A 14 -39.06 -18.54 1.85
N MET A 15 -38.96 -19.75 1.26
CA MET A 15 -39.59 -20.95 1.83
C MET A 15 -38.97 -21.33 3.18
N MET A 16 -37.64 -21.39 3.27
CA MET A 16 -36.95 -21.73 4.54
C MET A 16 -37.25 -20.71 5.64
N ARG A 17 -37.35 -19.42 5.33
CA ARG A 17 -37.73 -18.40 6.31
C ARG A 17 -39.16 -18.55 6.79
N LYS A 18 -40.07 -18.99 5.92
CA LYS A 18 -41.46 -19.28 6.29
C LYS A 18 -41.53 -20.49 7.23
N GLU A 19 -40.73 -21.52 6.99
CA GLU A 19 -40.63 -22.71 7.85
C GLU A 19 -40.02 -22.39 9.22
N ALA A 20 -39.02 -21.50 9.26
CA ALA A 20 -38.34 -21.10 10.50
C ALA A 20 -39.05 -19.96 11.27
N ASP A 21 -40.29 -19.61 10.91
CA ASP A 21 -41.08 -18.51 11.48
C ASP A 21 -40.30 -17.16 11.55
N MET A 22 -39.50 -16.90 10.52
CA MET A 22 -38.72 -15.67 10.38
C MET A 22 -39.51 -14.59 9.63
N LEU A 23 -38.98 -13.36 9.67
CA LEU A 23 -39.49 -12.24 8.87
C LEU A 23 -39.67 -12.62 7.39
N ARG A 24 -40.90 -12.43 6.91
CA ARG A 24 -41.31 -12.73 5.54
C ARG A 24 -40.50 -11.90 4.54
N LEU A 25 -39.90 -12.59 3.58
CA LEU A 25 -39.33 -11.97 2.39
C LEU A 25 -40.43 -11.77 1.34
N PHE A 26 -40.31 -10.71 0.55
CA PHE A 26 -41.19 -10.43 -0.58
C PHE A 26 -40.39 -10.44 -1.90
N PRO A 27 -40.20 -11.64 -2.51
CA PRO A 27 -39.41 -11.79 -3.74
C PRO A 27 -39.91 -10.93 -4.91
N GLU A 28 -41.20 -10.64 -4.95
CA GLU A 28 -41.88 -9.86 -6.00
C GLU A 28 -41.35 -8.42 -6.14
N TYR A 29 -40.83 -7.85 -5.05
CA TYR A 29 -40.27 -6.48 -5.07
C TYR A 29 -38.75 -6.45 -5.23
N LEU A 30 -38.07 -7.60 -5.20
CA LEU A 30 -36.62 -7.69 -5.31
C LEU A 30 -36.21 -7.81 -6.78
N LYS A 31 -35.69 -6.71 -7.32
CA LYS A 31 -35.14 -6.67 -8.68
C LYS A 31 -33.75 -7.29 -8.73
N GLY A 32 -33.52 -8.15 -9.71
CA GLY A 32 -32.24 -8.83 -9.91
C GLY A 32 -31.07 -7.85 -10.05
N GLU A 33 -31.28 -6.72 -10.73
CA GLU A 33 -30.26 -5.69 -10.93
C GLU A 33 -29.83 -5.04 -9.61
N GLU A 34 -30.79 -4.85 -8.69
CA GLU A 34 -30.54 -4.30 -7.36
C GLU A 34 -29.74 -5.27 -6.48
N LEU A 35 -30.05 -6.57 -6.57
CA LEU A 35 -29.33 -7.62 -5.85
C LEU A 35 -27.90 -7.81 -6.34
N PHE A 36 -27.64 -7.56 -7.62
CA PHE A 36 -26.27 -7.48 -8.15
C PHE A 36 -25.52 -6.21 -7.71
N GLY A 37 -26.20 -5.28 -7.02
CA GLY A 37 -25.63 -4.01 -6.60
C GLY A 37 -25.42 -3.03 -7.76
N LEU A 38 -26.04 -3.27 -8.92
CA LEU A 38 -25.92 -2.40 -10.10
C LEU A 38 -26.65 -1.06 -9.92
N THR A 39 -27.46 -0.92 -8.87
CA THR A 39 -28.06 0.35 -8.44
C THR A 39 -27.11 1.21 -7.60
N VAL A 40 -26.03 0.62 -7.06
CA VAL A 40 -25.08 1.33 -6.20
C VAL A 40 -24.17 2.21 -7.06
N HIS A 41 -24.22 3.52 -6.82
CA HIS A 41 -23.47 4.51 -7.60
C HIS A 41 -21.95 4.24 -7.68
N ALA A 42 -21.35 3.68 -6.63
CA ALA A 42 -19.93 3.30 -6.63
C ALA A 42 -19.63 2.15 -7.60
N VAL A 43 -20.50 1.14 -7.64
CA VAL A 43 -20.39 -0.02 -8.55
C VAL A 43 -20.60 0.43 -9.99
N LEU A 44 -21.65 1.24 -10.23
CA LEU A 44 -21.92 1.89 -11.52
C LEU A 44 -20.73 2.68 -12.03
N ARG A 45 -20.14 3.55 -11.19
CA ARG A 45 -18.98 4.36 -11.57
C ARG A 45 -17.78 3.49 -11.97
N ILE A 46 -17.53 2.41 -11.25
CA ILE A 46 -16.43 1.48 -11.57
C ILE A 46 -16.74 0.74 -12.87
N ALA A 47 -17.97 0.22 -13.03
CA ALA A 47 -18.38 -0.52 -14.22
C ALA A 47 -18.31 0.34 -15.48
N GLU A 48 -18.78 1.58 -15.43
CA GLU A 48 -18.72 2.54 -16.54
C GLU A 48 -17.30 3.04 -16.84
N SER A 49 -16.38 2.91 -15.88
CA SER A 49 -14.98 3.26 -16.10
C SER A 49 -14.17 2.18 -16.81
N LEU A 50 -14.73 0.97 -16.97
CA LEU A 50 -14.01 -0.15 -17.58
C LEU A 50 -13.71 0.10 -19.06
N PRO A 51 -12.56 -0.36 -19.57
CA PRO A 51 -12.26 -0.26 -20.99
C PRO A 51 -13.19 -1.16 -21.81
N GLY A 52 -13.64 -0.68 -22.97
CA GLY A 52 -14.49 -1.43 -23.90
C GLY A 52 -15.99 -1.32 -23.65
N VAL A 53 -16.43 -0.58 -22.63
CA VAL A 53 -17.87 -0.35 -22.35
C VAL A 53 -18.59 0.38 -23.48
N GLU A 54 -17.87 1.10 -24.34
CA GLU A 54 -18.43 1.86 -25.46
C GLU A 54 -19.10 0.98 -26.52
N SER A 55 -18.78 -0.31 -26.53
CA SER A 55 -19.46 -1.30 -27.37
C SER A 55 -20.92 -1.55 -26.94
N CYS A 56 -21.34 -1.08 -25.76
CA CYS A 56 -22.71 -1.20 -25.27
C CYS A 56 -23.63 -0.16 -25.92
N GLN A 57 -24.19 -0.51 -27.09
CA GLN A 57 -24.99 0.39 -27.93
C GLN A 57 -26.30 0.89 -27.31
N ASN A 58 -26.82 0.20 -26.29
CA ASN A 58 -28.13 0.49 -25.68
C ASN A 58 -28.03 0.95 -24.22
N TYR A 59 -26.87 1.44 -23.79
CA TYR A 59 -26.63 1.89 -22.42
C TYR A 59 -26.24 3.37 -22.38
N LEU A 60 -26.93 4.15 -21.55
CA LEU A 60 -26.64 5.57 -21.37
C LEU A 60 -25.73 5.77 -20.16
N PHE A 61 -24.48 6.15 -20.44
CA PHE A 61 -23.44 6.37 -19.43
C PHE A 61 -23.71 7.62 -18.58
N ARG A 62 -23.58 7.49 -17.26
CA ARG A 62 -23.83 8.58 -16.31
C ARG A 62 -22.55 9.21 -15.75
N TYR A 63 -21.50 8.41 -15.55
CA TYR A 63 -20.22 8.78 -14.96
C TYR A 63 -19.08 8.87 -15.97
N GLY A 64 -19.20 8.19 -17.12
CA GLY A 64 -18.20 8.23 -18.19
C GLY A 64 -16.86 7.57 -17.83
N ARG A 65 -15.84 7.79 -18.67
CA ARG A 65 -14.51 7.20 -18.48
C ARG A 65 -13.79 7.81 -17.27
N HIS A 66 -13.02 6.98 -16.55
CA HIS A 66 -12.10 7.46 -15.53
C HIS A 66 -10.68 7.61 -16.12
N PRO A 67 -10.03 8.79 -16.04
CA PRO A 67 -8.71 9.02 -16.65
C PRO A 67 -7.62 8.02 -16.22
N LEU A 68 -7.69 7.50 -14.99
CA LEU A 68 -6.76 6.48 -14.49
C LEU A 68 -6.89 5.09 -15.15
N MET A 69 -7.96 4.81 -15.87
CA MET A 69 -8.15 3.53 -16.59
C MET A 69 -7.73 3.57 -18.06
N GLU A 70 -7.19 4.71 -18.52
CA GLU A 70 -6.71 4.91 -19.89
C GLU A 70 -5.27 4.41 -20.11
N LEU A 71 -4.60 3.95 -19.05
CA LEU A 71 -3.31 3.28 -19.18
C LEU A 71 -3.48 1.96 -19.96
N PRO A 72 -2.56 1.60 -20.88
CA PRO A 72 -2.61 0.32 -21.57
C PRO A 72 -2.63 -0.79 -20.52
N LEU A 73 -3.73 -1.54 -20.49
CA LEU A 73 -3.88 -2.66 -19.58
C LEU A 73 -2.75 -3.66 -19.87
N MET A 74 -1.96 -3.96 -18.87
CA MET A 74 -0.98 -5.03 -18.97
C MET A 74 -1.75 -6.35 -19.12
N ILE A 75 -1.74 -6.91 -20.33
CA ILE A 75 -2.45 -8.15 -20.64
C ILE A 75 -1.76 -9.26 -19.88
N ASN A 76 -2.49 -9.86 -18.94
CA ASN A 76 -2.03 -11.06 -18.27
C ASN A 76 -2.05 -12.22 -19.29
N PRO A 77 -0.93 -12.92 -19.54
CA PRO A 77 -0.89 -14.03 -20.48
C PRO A 77 -1.85 -15.18 -20.09
N THR A 78 -2.21 -15.33 -18.82
CA THR A 78 -3.19 -16.32 -18.35
C THR A 78 -4.62 -15.75 -18.24
N GLY A 79 -4.84 -14.49 -18.62
CA GLY A 79 -6.13 -13.81 -18.59
C GLY A 79 -6.54 -13.25 -17.22
N CYS A 80 -6.03 -13.79 -16.11
CA CYS A 80 -6.25 -13.20 -14.78
C CYS A 80 -5.16 -13.62 -13.77
N ALA A 81 -4.92 -12.79 -12.74
CA ALA A 81 -3.92 -13.09 -11.71
C ALA A 81 -4.23 -14.39 -10.92
N ARG A 82 -5.48 -14.88 -10.95
CA ARG A 82 -5.89 -16.14 -10.29
C ARG A 82 -5.53 -17.39 -11.09
N SER A 83 -5.40 -17.29 -12.40
CA SER A 83 -4.99 -18.40 -13.27
C SER A 83 -3.47 -18.49 -13.41
N GLU A 84 -2.72 -17.54 -12.85
CA GLU A 84 -1.26 -17.63 -12.81
C GLU A 84 -0.82 -18.79 -11.91
N PRO A 85 0.16 -19.60 -12.34
CA PRO A 85 0.75 -20.61 -11.48
C PRO A 85 1.39 -19.92 -10.29
N LYS A 86 1.04 -20.35 -9.07
CA LYS A 86 1.62 -19.82 -7.83
C LYS A 86 3.12 -20.11 -7.83
N ILE A 87 3.94 -19.12 -8.18
CA ILE A 87 5.39 -19.21 -8.10
C ILE A 87 5.77 -19.29 -6.62
N LEU A 88 6.05 -20.51 -6.14
CA LEU A 88 6.56 -20.75 -4.80
C LEU A 88 7.99 -20.21 -4.72
N THR A 89 8.15 -18.94 -4.36
CA THR A 89 9.47 -18.44 -4.00
C THR A 89 9.94 -19.12 -2.73
N HIS A 90 10.84 -20.11 -2.84
CA HIS A 90 11.41 -20.91 -1.75
C HIS A 90 12.34 -20.15 -0.78
N TYR A 91 12.26 -18.82 -0.74
CA TYR A 91 13.06 -18.02 0.19
C TYR A 91 12.19 -17.54 1.35
N LYS A 92 12.41 -18.15 2.52
CA LYS A 92 11.90 -17.63 3.80
C LYS A 92 12.38 -16.19 3.94
N ARG A 93 11.46 -15.22 3.88
CA ARG A 93 11.77 -13.84 4.25
C ARG A 93 12.30 -13.86 5.69
N PRO A 94 13.40 -13.15 6.01
CA PRO A 94 13.79 -12.92 7.38
C PRO A 94 12.59 -12.29 8.10
N HIS A 95 11.98 -13.05 9.01
CA HIS A 95 10.84 -12.63 9.79
C HIS A 95 11.36 -11.76 10.94
N THR A 96 11.68 -10.49 10.68
CA THR A 96 12.28 -9.61 11.69
C THR A 96 11.28 -8.91 12.60
N LEU A 97 10.00 -9.29 12.61
CA LEU A 97 9.01 -8.64 13.49
C LEU A 97 8.04 -9.64 14.12
N ASN A 98 8.26 -9.96 15.40
CA ASN A 98 7.18 -10.34 16.30
C ASN A 98 6.61 -9.04 16.88
N SER A 99 5.34 -8.78 16.59
CA SER A 99 4.59 -7.69 17.19
C SER A 99 4.40 -7.96 18.68
N THR A 100 5.10 -7.22 19.53
CA THR A 100 4.65 -7.00 20.91
C THR A 100 4.78 -5.53 21.22
N SER A 101 3.68 -4.82 20.96
CA SER A 101 3.42 -3.47 21.45
C SER A 101 3.46 -3.50 22.97
N MET A 102 4.57 -3.11 23.60
CA MET A 102 4.60 -2.76 25.02
C MET A 102 5.17 -1.37 25.14
N SER A 103 4.24 -0.41 25.21
CA SER A 103 4.53 0.96 25.63
C SER A 103 4.91 0.93 27.10
N LYS A 104 6.10 1.42 27.44
CA LYS A 104 6.36 1.95 28.78
C LYS A 104 7.02 3.31 28.62
N ALA A 105 6.21 4.34 28.84
CA ALA A 105 6.67 5.68 29.15
C ALA A 105 7.53 5.62 30.42
N TYR A 106 8.69 6.28 30.40
CA TYR A 106 9.40 6.68 31.61
C TYR A 106 9.81 8.15 31.48
N GLN A 107 9.15 8.92 32.35
CA GLN A 107 9.41 10.23 32.93
C GLN A 107 10.74 10.92 32.59
N SER A 108 10.60 12.18 32.17
CA SER A 108 11.63 13.21 32.21
C SER A 108 12.07 13.50 33.64
N THR A 109 13.38 13.68 33.84
CA THR A 109 14.00 14.74 34.66
C THR A 109 15.52 14.66 34.52
N PHE A 110 16.16 15.68 33.92
CA PHE A 110 17.27 16.39 34.58
C PHE A 110 17.59 17.67 33.82
N THR A 111 17.47 18.79 34.53
CA THR A 111 17.82 20.15 34.17
C THR A 111 19.33 20.35 34.29
N GLY A 112 19.91 21.10 33.34
CA GLY A 112 21.30 21.54 33.38
C GLY A 112 21.45 22.82 32.57
N GLU A 113 21.07 23.93 33.19
CA GLU A 113 21.16 25.29 32.66
C GLU A 113 22.62 25.70 32.39
N THR A 114 22.88 26.30 31.23
CA THR A 114 23.94 27.30 31.10
C THR A 114 23.40 28.48 30.30
N ASN A 115 23.02 29.52 31.03
CA ASN A 115 22.66 30.83 30.51
C ASN A 115 23.91 31.50 29.90
N THR A 116 23.84 31.86 28.62
CA THR A 116 24.65 32.96 28.05
C THR A 116 23.74 33.87 27.22
N PRO A 117 23.72 35.20 27.46
CA PRO A 117 22.80 36.11 26.81
C PRO A 117 23.47 36.73 25.59
N TYR A 118 23.48 36.05 24.44
CA TYR A 118 23.59 36.76 23.15
C TYR A 118 23.03 35.92 22.00
N SER A 119 21.84 36.31 21.58
CA SER A 119 21.15 35.86 20.38
C SER A 119 21.95 36.24 19.13
N LYS A 120 22.36 35.24 18.33
CA LYS A 120 22.38 35.20 16.85
C LYS A 120 23.01 33.87 16.36
N GLN A 121 22.32 33.18 15.44
CA GLN A 121 22.80 32.04 14.64
C GLN A 121 22.75 30.61 15.26
N PHE A 122 21.57 30.15 15.69
CA PHE A 122 21.32 28.72 15.96
C PHE A 122 21.19 27.88 14.66
N VAL A 123 22.23 27.89 13.84
CA VAL A 123 22.38 26.90 12.78
C VAL A 123 23.67 26.16 13.06
N HIS A 124 23.58 25.08 13.84
CA HIS A 124 24.72 24.16 13.98
C HIS A 124 25.28 23.85 12.59
N SER A 125 26.60 23.92 12.42
CA SER A 125 27.23 23.62 11.13
C SER A 125 26.79 22.24 10.64
N LYS A 126 26.78 22.03 9.31
CA LYS A 126 26.41 20.73 8.73
C LYS A 126 27.20 19.57 9.35
N SER A 127 28.48 19.80 9.64
CA SER A 127 29.37 18.85 10.32
C SER A 127 28.90 18.53 11.75
N SER A 128 28.47 19.54 12.51
CA SER A 128 27.95 19.35 13.87
C SER A 128 26.62 18.59 13.87
N GLN A 129 25.73 18.90 12.92
CA GLN A 129 24.48 18.16 12.74
C GLN A 129 24.74 16.68 12.41
N TYR A 130 25.71 16.41 11.53
CA TYR A 130 26.08 15.05 11.16
C TYR A 130 26.65 14.24 12.32
N ARG A 131 27.48 14.86 13.19
CA ARG A 131 27.97 14.20 14.41
C ARG A 131 26.83 13.79 15.34
N ARG A 132 25.85 14.68 15.57
CA ARG A 132 24.65 14.36 16.37
C ARG A 132 23.79 13.27 15.74
N LEU A 133 23.62 13.33 14.41
CA LEU A 133 22.93 12.28 13.66
C LEU A 133 23.53 10.91 13.95
N LYS A 134 24.87 10.76 13.85
CA LYS A 134 25.57 9.48 14.04
C LYS A 134 25.31 8.83 15.40
N THR A 135 25.12 9.63 16.45
CA THR A 135 24.87 9.12 17.81
C THR A 135 23.39 8.88 18.10
N GLU A 136 22.50 9.74 17.60
CA GLU A 136 21.10 9.77 18.03
C GLU A 136 20.11 9.08 17.08
N TRP A 137 20.50 8.80 15.82
CA TRP A 137 19.56 8.30 14.80
C TRP A 137 18.81 7.03 15.24
N LYS A 138 19.47 6.12 15.97
CA LYS A 138 18.85 4.86 16.45
C LYS A 138 17.67 5.08 17.40
N ASN A 139 17.67 6.19 18.14
CA ASN A 139 16.61 6.53 19.08
C ASN A 139 15.56 7.44 18.42
N ASN A 140 15.90 8.10 17.31
CA ASN A 140 15.03 9.05 16.62
C ASN A 140 14.08 8.36 15.64
N VAL A 141 14.46 7.20 15.09
CA VAL A 141 13.67 6.46 14.11
C VAL A 141 13.59 4.98 14.43
N TYR A 142 12.52 4.34 13.98
CA TYR A 142 12.31 2.90 14.11
C TYR A 142 11.67 2.30 12.85
N LEU A 143 11.80 0.99 12.68
CA LEU A 143 11.26 0.26 11.54
C LEU A 143 9.94 -0.41 11.93
N ALA A 144 8.90 -0.22 11.14
CA ALA A 144 7.60 -0.88 11.33
C ALA A 144 6.90 -1.17 10.01
N ARG A 145 5.77 -1.91 10.06
CA ARG A 145 4.98 -2.24 8.86
C ARG A 145 4.35 -0.97 8.28
N SER A 146 4.58 -0.72 6.98
CA SER A 146 4.03 0.43 6.27
C SER A 146 2.68 0.15 5.59
N ARG A 147 1.80 1.15 5.57
CA ARG A 147 0.52 1.10 4.84
C ARG A 147 0.68 1.21 3.32
N ILE A 148 1.80 1.76 2.85
CA ILE A 148 2.08 1.89 1.41
C ILE A 148 2.57 0.54 0.88
N GLN A 149 3.65 0.00 1.47
CA GLN A 149 4.24 -1.26 1.05
C GLN A 149 5.26 -1.75 2.08
N GLY A 150 5.26 -3.06 2.38
CA GLY A 150 6.31 -3.70 3.17
C GLY A 150 6.62 -3.02 4.51
N LEU A 151 7.88 -2.70 4.75
CA LEU A 151 8.33 -1.98 5.94
C LEU A 151 8.57 -0.52 5.61
N GLY A 152 8.35 0.36 6.59
CA GLY A 152 8.63 1.79 6.52
C GLY A 152 9.41 2.27 7.73
N LEU A 153 10.14 3.36 7.55
CA LEU A 153 10.86 4.06 8.60
C LEU A 153 9.94 5.12 9.23
N TYR A 154 9.78 5.07 10.55
CA TYR A 154 8.92 5.96 11.32
C TYR A 154 9.74 6.78 12.32
N ALA A 155 9.30 7.99 12.61
CA ALA A 155 9.89 8.81 13.65
C ALA A 155 9.40 8.37 15.04
N ALA A 156 10.32 8.16 15.98
CA ALA A 156 10.00 7.83 17.36
C ALA A 156 9.65 9.07 18.21
N LYS A 157 10.04 10.26 17.73
CA LYS A 157 9.82 11.56 18.36
C LYS A 157 9.59 12.62 17.29
N ASP A 158 9.06 13.76 17.68
CA ASP A 158 8.91 14.89 16.77
C ASP A 158 10.28 15.40 16.32
N LEU A 159 10.42 15.56 15.00
CA LEU A 159 11.64 16.02 14.36
C LEU A 159 11.42 17.43 13.82
N GLU A 160 12.23 18.36 14.29
CA GLU A 160 12.20 19.75 13.83
C GLU A 160 12.70 19.87 12.37
N LYS A 161 12.25 20.93 11.70
CA LYS A 161 12.69 21.25 10.34
C LYS A 161 14.22 21.37 10.29
N HIS A 162 14.80 20.90 9.18
CA HIS A 162 16.25 20.89 8.95
C HIS A 162 17.07 19.96 9.88
N THR A 163 16.42 19.10 10.65
CA THR A 163 17.11 18.01 11.39
C THR A 163 17.52 16.88 10.45
N MET A 164 18.77 16.43 10.56
CA MET A 164 19.21 15.22 9.85
C MET A 164 18.59 13.97 10.49
N VAL A 165 18.05 13.06 9.67
CA VAL A 165 17.27 11.90 10.14
C VAL A 165 18.06 10.60 10.09
N ILE A 166 18.61 10.27 8.92
CA ILE A 166 19.41 9.06 8.70
C ILE A 166 20.38 9.30 7.56
N GLU A 167 21.55 8.67 7.64
CA GLU A 167 22.47 8.59 6.51
C GLU A 167 22.17 7.32 5.71
N TYR A 168 22.09 7.46 4.39
CA TYR A 168 22.02 6.31 3.50
C TYR A 168 23.41 5.69 3.36
N ILE A 169 23.66 4.64 4.14
CA ILE A 169 24.92 3.89 4.10
C ILE A 169 24.76 2.74 3.10
N GLY A 170 25.74 2.61 2.21
CA GLY A 170 25.79 1.53 1.24
C GLY A 170 27.16 1.44 0.57
N THR A 171 27.30 0.51 -0.37
CA THR A 171 28.51 0.39 -1.17
C THR A 171 28.48 1.43 -2.30
N ILE A 172 29.51 2.26 -2.37
CA ILE A 172 29.70 3.16 -3.51
C ILE A 172 30.12 2.33 -4.72
N ILE A 173 29.34 2.37 -5.79
CA ILE A 173 29.57 1.60 -7.01
C ILE A 173 29.68 2.51 -8.23
N ARG A 174 30.51 2.11 -9.20
CA ARG A 174 30.60 2.77 -10.51
C ARG A 174 29.43 2.35 -11.40
N ASN A 175 29.07 3.20 -12.35
CA ASN A 175 27.93 2.98 -13.25
C ASN A 175 27.96 1.62 -13.96
N GLU A 176 29.12 1.19 -14.47
CA GLU A 176 29.24 -0.09 -15.16
C GLU A 176 28.87 -1.29 -14.28
N VAL A 177 29.27 -1.25 -13.00
CA VAL A 177 28.96 -2.31 -12.03
C VAL A 177 27.49 -2.26 -11.64
N ALA A 178 26.89 -1.06 -11.57
CA ALA A 178 25.46 -0.89 -11.33
C ALA A 178 24.63 -1.54 -12.45
N ASN A 179 24.96 -1.24 -13.72
CA ASN A 179 24.26 -1.80 -14.89
C ASN A 179 24.35 -3.33 -14.93
N ARG A 180 25.54 -3.90 -14.60
CA ARG A 180 25.71 -5.35 -14.53
C ARG A 180 24.85 -5.98 -13.43
N ARG A 181 24.80 -5.35 -12.25
CA ARG A 181 24.00 -5.86 -11.11
C ARG A 181 22.51 -5.77 -11.38
N GLU A 182 22.04 -4.70 -12.02
CA GLU A 182 20.65 -4.53 -12.42
C GLU A 182 20.20 -5.69 -13.31
N LYS A 183 20.96 -6.03 -14.36
CA LYS A 183 20.67 -7.16 -15.24
C LYS A 183 20.60 -8.50 -14.49
N ILE A 184 21.55 -8.76 -13.58
CA ILE A 184 21.54 -9.98 -12.74
C ILE A 184 20.31 -10.01 -11.84
N TYR A 185 19.89 -8.86 -11.30
CA TYR A 185 18.70 -8.79 -10.47
C TYR A 185 17.44 -9.01 -11.30
N GLU A 186 17.31 -8.43 -12.50
CA GLU A 186 16.17 -8.66 -13.41
C GLU A 186 16.00 -10.14 -13.76
N GLU A 187 17.10 -10.82 -14.13
CA GLU A 187 17.12 -12.25 -14.45
C GLU A 187 16.72 -13.12 -13.26
N GLN A 188 17.07 -12.72 -12.03
CA GLN A 188 16.69 -13.41 -10.79
C GLN A 188 15.29 -13.03 -10.27
N VAL A 189 14.68 -11.94 -10.75
CA VAL A 189 13.47 -11.32 -10.18
C VAL A 189 12.16 -11.80 -10.80
N MET A 190 12.16 -12.76 -11.73
CA MET A 190 10.93 -13.44 -12.21
C MET A 190 10.11 -14.18 -11.12
N GLY A 191 10.49 -14.08 -9.83
CA GLY A 191 9.58 -14.36 -8.70
C GLY A 191 9.64 -13.37 -7.53
N ARG A 192 10.50 -12.34 -7.57
CA ARG A 192 10.91 -11.57 -6.37
C ARG A 192 10.57 -10.08 -6.44
N ILE A 193 9.43 -9.73 -7.03
CA ILE A 193 8.97 -8.35 -7.06
C ILE A 193 8.57 -7.88 -5.65
N ARG A 194 9.12 -6.72 -5.26
CA ARG A 194 8.63 -5.77 -4.23
C ARG A 194 9.15 -5.77 -2.79
N THR A 195 10.35 -6.25 -2.46
CA THR A 195 10.89 -5.97 -1.08
C THR A 195 12.34 -5.55 -0.94
N LEU A 196 13.13 -5.42 -2.01
CA LEU A 196 14.55 -5.04 -1.89
C LEU A 196 14.98 -3.86 -2.78
N TYR A 197 14.06 -3.04 -3.25
CA TYR A 197 14.36 -1.74 -3.87
C TYR A 197 14.66 -0.65 -2.83
N TRP A 198 15.44 -0.98 -1.79
CA TRP A 198 15.97 -0.01 -0.82
C TRP A 198 17.50 0.00 -0.78
N ASN A 199 18.18 -0.66 -1.73
CA ASN A 199 19.64 -0.63 -1.80
C ASN A 199 20.22 0.15 -2.99
N ILE A 200 19.40 0.80 -3.81
CA ILE A 200 19.93 1.63 -4.91
C ILE A 200 19.04 2.87 -5.07
N VAL A 201 19.44 3.98 -4.44
CA VAL A 201 19.26 5.29 -5.05
C VAL A 201 20.64 5.92 -5.15
N VAL A 202 21.14 5.89 -6.38
CA VAL A 202 22.36 6.54 -6.84
C VAL A 202 22.28 8.04 -6.49
N LEU A 203 23.16 8.50 -5.61
CA LEU A 203 23.49 9.93 -5.50
C LEU A 203 24.20 10.32 -6.80
N ARG A 204 23.44 10.84 -7.78
CA ARG A 204 24.04 11.67 -8.83
C ARG A 204 24.53 12.96 -8.17
N LYS A 205 25.83 13.20 -8.22
CA LYS A 205 26.36 14.57 -8.30
C LYS A 205 26.28 15.02 -9.75
#